data_AF-L0K5E8-F1
#
_entry.id   AF-L0K5E8-F1
#
_cell.length_a   1.000
_cell.length_b   1.000
_cell.length_c   1.000
_cell.angle_alpha   90.00
_cell.angle_beta   90.00
_cell.angle_gamma   90.00
#
_symmetry.space_group_name_H-M   'P 1'
#
loop_
_entity.id
_entity.type
_entity.pdbx_description
1 polymer ?
#
loop_
_entity_poly.entity_id
_entity_poly.type
_entity_poly.pdbx_seq_one_letter_code
_entity_poly.pdbx_strand_id
1 'polypeptide(L)'
;MTTPTTEPESTGETETVELPATETVQRALHEATAHLYDELAVASADETAELPPAVFDDLEELYVATAEDSVTTVRISYERE
;
A
#
# COMPACT_ATOMS: atom_id res chain seq x y z
N MET A 1 -30.70 26.42 2.08
CA MET A 1 -30.27 25.39 1.11
C MET A 1 -29.45 26.08 0.05
N THR A 2 -28.13 26.11 0.21
CA THR A 2 -27.19 26.62 -0.78
C THR A 2 -26.20 25.50 -1.04
N THR A 3 -26.28 24.89 -2.22
CA THR A 3 -25.33 23.91 -2.72
C THR A 3 -23.98 24.61 -2.93
N PRO A 4 -22.86 24.11 -2.38
CA PRO A 4 -21.57 24.58 -2.83
C PRO A 4 -21.26 23.98 -4.20
N THR A 5 -20.89 24.89 -5.09
CA THR A 5 -20.29 24.69 -6.41
C THR A 5 -19.17 23.67 -6.35
N THR A 6 -19.25 22.63 -7.17
CA THR A 6 -18.13 21.75 -7.51
C THR A 6 -17.23 22.50 -8.48
N GLU A 7 -16.07 22.95 -8.01
CA GLU A 7 -14.95 23.34 -8.86
C GLU A 7 -14.29 22.06 -9.42
N PRO A 8 -14.02 21.97 -10.74
CA PRO A 8 -13.25 20.88 -11.31
C PRO A 8 -11.77 21.28 -11.32
N GLU A 9 -10.98 20.75 -10.40
CA GLU A 9 -9.51 20.85 -10.44
C GLU A 9 -8.95 19.48 -10.86
N SER A 10 -8.63 19.32 -12.15
CA SER A 10 -7.89 18.16 -12.65
C SER A 10 -6.41 18.30 -12.32
N THR A 11 -5.83 17.44 -11.48
CA THR A 11 -4.38 17.12 -11.46
C THR A 11 -4.19 15.81 -10.66
N GLY A 12 -3.95 14.67 -11.33
CA GLY A 12 -3.59 13.37 -10.71
C GLY A 12 -4.54 12.89 -9.60
N GLU A 13 -5.66 12.24 -9.93
CA GLU A 13 -6.57 11.71 -8.92
C GLU A 13 -5.91 10.56 -8.16
N THR A 14 -5.36 10.84 -6.97
CA THR A 14 -4.94 9.81 -6.02
C THR A 14 -6.19 9.04 -5.59
N GLU A 15 -6.32 7.81 -6.06
CA GLU A 15 -7.44 6.93 -5.71
C GLU A 15 -7.06 6.17 -4.44
N THR A 16 -7.89 6.25 -3.40
CA THR A 16 -7.74 5.45 -2.18
C THR A 16 -8.76 4.33 -2.18
N VAL A 17 -8.29 3.09 -2.10
CA VAL A 17 -9.13 1.90 -1.91
C VAL A 17 -9.07 1.48 -0.44
N GLU A 18 -10.24 1.36 0.17
CA GLU A 18 -10.38 0.79 1.52
C GLU A 18 -10.71 -0.70 1.41
N LEU A 19 -9.86 -1.54 2.00
CA LEU A 19 -10.09 -2.99 2.03
C LEU A 19 -10.65 -3.39 3.40
N PRO A 20 -11.63 -4.30 3.44
CA PRO A 20 -12.17 -4.79 4.70
C PRO A 20 -11.13 -5.67 5.41
N ALA A 21 -10.92 -5.45 6.70
CA ALA A 21 -10.00 -6.22 7.55
C ALA A 21 -10.53 -7.63 7.87
N THR A 22 -10.81 -8.42 6.83
CA THR A 22 -11.18 -9.83 6.96
C THR A 22 -9.92 -10.70 6.99
N GLU A 23 -9.98 -11.87 7.64
CA GLU A 23 -8.86 -12.83 7.65
C GLU A 23 -8.34 -13.15 6.24
N THR A 24 -9.23 -13.25 5.24
CA THR A 24 -8.84 -13.48 3.84
C THR A 24 -8.05 -12.32 3.26
N VAL A 25 -8.43 -11.08 3.54
CA VAL A 25 -7.71 -9.88 3.08
C VAL A 25 -6.39 -9.74 3.81
N GLN A 26 -6.37 -9.97 5.12
CA GLN A 26 -5.14 -9.92 5.92
C GLN A 26 -4.13 -10.97 5.46
N ARG A 27 -4.58 -12.20 5.21
CA ARG A 27 -3.73 -13.26 4.63
C ARG A 27 -3.22 -12.90 3.23
N ALA A 28 -4.10 -12.42 2.36
CA ALA A 28 -3.69 -12.01 1.01
C ALA A 28 -2.67 -10.86 1.04
N LEU A 29 -2.84 -9.90 1.96
CA LEU A 29 -1.89 -8.80 2.16
C LEU A 29 -0.57 -9.30 2.74
N HIS A 30 -0.60 -10.24 3.68
CA HIS A 30 0.60 -10.85 4.24
C HIS A 30 1.45 -11.53 3.16
N GLU A 31 0.81 -12.36 2.34
CA GLU A 31 1.46 -13.04 1.21
C GLU A 31 1.98 -12.05 0.16
N ALA A 32 1.19 -11.04 -0.19
CA ALA A 32 1.59 -10.02 -1.16
C ALA A 32 2.77 -9.16 -0.65
N THR A 33 2.77 -8.80 0.63
CA THR A 33 3.83 -8.00 1.26
C THR A 33 5.14 -8.79 1.30
N ALA A 34 5.08 -10.08 1.66
CA ALA A 34 6.24 -10.96 1.65
C ALA A 34 6.84 -11.11 0.25
N HIS A 35 5.97 -11.32 -0.76
CA HIS A 35 6.42 -11.44 -2.14
C HIS A 35 7.03 -10.13 -2.66
N LEU A 36 6.42 -8.98 -2.36
CA LEU A 36 6.93 -7.67 -2.75
C LEU A 36 8.30 -7.40 -2.11
N TYR A 37 8.48 -7.74 -0.83
CA TYR A 37 9.77 -7.59 -0.16
C TYR A 37 10.87 -8.41 -0.87
N ASP A 38 10.59 -9.67 -1.22
CA ASP A 38 11.56 -10.54 -1.91
C ASP A 38 11.94 -9.99 -3.30
N GLU A 39 10.96 -9.59 -4.10
CA GLU A 39 11.18 -9.00 -5.43
C GLU A 39 11.99 -7.70 -5.34
N LEU A 40 11.68 -6.83 -4.37
CA LEU A 40 12.42 -5.59 -4.15
C LEU A 40 13.83 -5.86 -3.62
N ALA A 41 14.03 -6.88 -2.78
CA ALA A 41 15.35 -7.28 -2.32
C ALA A 41 16.22 -7.73 -3.50
N VAL A 42 15.66 -8.55 -4.40
CA VAL A 42 16.34 -8.96 -5.65
C VAL A 42 16.66 -7.73 -6.51
N ALA A 43 15.68 -6.85 -6.76
CA ALA A 43 15.88 -5.65 -7.58
C ALA A 43 16.93 -4.69 -6.98
N SER A 44 16.97 -4.55 -5.65
CA SER A 44 17.96 -3.73 -4.95
C SER A 44 19.37 -4.29 -5.07
N ALA A 45 19.51 -5.63 -5.12
CA ALA A 45 20.79 -6.31 -5.28
C ALA A 45 21.35 -6.18 -6.70
N ASP A 46 20.47 -6.03 -7.70
CA ASP A 46 20.83 -5.80 -9.11
C ASP A 46 21.27 -4.35 -9.42
N GLU A 47 21.37 -3.46 -8.41
CA GLU A 47 21.71 -2.02 -8.51
C GLU A 47 20.86 -1.21 -9.51
N THR A 48 19.77 -1.79 -10.02
CA THR A 48 18.89 -1.17 -11.02
C THR A 48 17.86 -0.23 -10.41
N ALA A 49 17.59 -0.37 -9.11
CA ALA A 49 16.65 0.44 -8.37
C ALA A 49 17.28 0.94 -7.06
N GLU A 50 17.54 2.24 -6.98
CA GLU A 50 17.83 2.91 -5.70
C GLU A 50 16.51 3.07 -4.93
N LEU A 51 16.17 2.04 -4.17
CA LEU A 51 15.01 2.06 -3.29
C LEU A 51 15.36 2.76 -1.97
N PRO A 52 14.50 3.65 -1.45
CA PRO A 52 14.68 4.20 -0.11
C PRO A 52 14.65 3.07 0.94
N PRO A 53 15.56 3.07 1.93
CA PRO A 53 15.56 2.06 3.00
C PRO A 53 14.23 1.96 3.74
N ALA A 54 13.54 3.10 3.89
CA ALA A 54 12.23 3.19 4.54
C ALA A 54 11.17 2.28 3.89
N VAL A 55 11.29 1.97 2.59
CA VAL A 55 10.34 1.06 1.93
C VAL A 55 10.41 -0.35 2.53
N PHE A 56 11.61 -0.83 2.84
CA PHE A 56 11.77 -2.15 3.46
C PHE A 56 11.27 -2.15 4.91
N ASP A 57 11.48 -1.05 5.65
CA ASP A 57 10.96 -0.88 7.01
C ASP A 57 9.42 -0.88 7.01
N ASP A 58 8.79 -0.11 6.10
CA ASP A 58 7.33 -0.03 5.96
C ASP A 58 6.71 -1.40 5.57
N LEU A 59 7.39 -2.15 4.69
CA LEU A 59 6.95 -3.50 4.30
C LEU A 59 7.09 -4.51 5.43
N GLU A 60 8.16 -4.43 6.23
CA GLU A 60 8.32 -5.29 7.40
C GLU A 60 7.23 -5.02 8.45
N GLU A 61 6.92 -3.75 8.73
CA GLU A 61 5.83 -3.37 9.63
C GLU A 61 4.48 -3.92 9.16
N LEU A 62 4.17 -3.78 7.86
CA LEU A 62 2.94 -4.31 7.28
C LEU A 62 2.88 -5.85 7.32
N TYR A 63 4.01 -6.52 7.08
CA TYR A 63 4.11 -7.98 7.15
C TYR A 63 3.82 -8.49 8.56
N VAL A 64 4.38 -7.84 9.59
CA VAL A 64 4.14 -8.19 11.00
C VAL A 64 2.68 -7.91 11.37
N ALA A 65 2.16 -6.73 11.03
CA ALA A 65 0.79 -6.35 11.37
C ALA A 65 -0.25 -7.31 10.79
N THR A 66 -0.04 -7.77 9.55
CA THR A 66 -0.92 -8.75 8.88
C THR A 66 -0.79 -10.16 9.44
N ALA A 67 0.35 -10.53 10.04
CA ALA A 67 0.54 -11.81 10.72
C ALA A 67 -0.13 -11.86 12.10
N GLU A 68 -0.15 -10.73 12.82
CA GLU A 68 -0.71 -10.62 14.17
C GLU A 68 -2.23 -10.36 14.18
N ASP A 69 -2.90 -10.43 13.02
CA ASP A 69 -4.30 -10.03 12.81
C ASP A 69 -4.63 -8.64 13.39
N SER A 70 -3.63 -7.74 13.45
CA SER A 70 -3.72 -6.45 14.12
C SER A 70 -4.15 -5.32 13.17
N VAL A 71 -4.34 -5.65 11.90
CA VAL A 71 -4.77 -4.71 10.87
C VAL A 71 -6.27 -4.47 10.99
N THR A 72 -6.63 -3.26 11.42
CA THR A 72 -8.04 -2.87 11.61
C THR A 72 -8.65 -2.21 10.38
N THR A 73 -7.83 -1.59 9.52
CA THR A 73 -8.26 -0.93 8.28
C THR A 73 -7.05 -0.83 7.36
N VAL A 74 -7.23 -1.16 6.08
CA VAL A 74 -6.19 -1.01 5.06
C VAL A 74 -6.64 0.02 4.05
N ARG A 75 -5.81 1.04 3.84
CA ARG A 75 -6.02 2.06 2.82
C ARG A 75 -4.85 2.06 1.87
N ILE A 76 -5.10 1.78 0.61
CA ILE A 76 -4.09 1.83 -0.45
C ILE A 76 -4.40 3.05 -1.29
N SER A 77 -3.49 4.02 -1.29
CA SER A 77 -3.56 5.21 -2.13
C SER A 77 -2.60 5.06 -3.30
N TYR A 78 -3.07 5.27 -4.52
CA TYR A 78 -2.24 5.18 -5.71
C TYR A 78 -2.62 6.27 -6.72
N GLU A 79 -1.64 6.71 -7.51
CA GLU A 79 -1.86 7.62 -8.63
C GLU A 79 -2.14 6.79 -9.88
N ARG A 80 -3.22 7.14 -10.61
CA ARG A 80 -3.56 6.50 -11.88
C ARG A 80 -2.97 7.34 -13.02
N GLU A 81 -2.12 6.72 -13.83
CA GLU A 81 -1.59 7.29 -15.09
C GLU A 81 -2.58 7.18 -16.25
#